data_AF-A0A957EJF3-F1
#
_entry.id   AF-A0A957EJF3-F1
#
_cell.length_a   1.000
_cell.length_b   1.000
_cell.length_c   1.000
_cell.angle_alpha   90.00
_cell.angle_beta   90.00
_cell.angle_gamma   90.00
#
_symmetry.space_group_name_H-M   'P 1'
#
loop_
_entity.id
_entity.type
_entity.pdbx_description
1 polymer ?
#
loop_
_entity_poly.entity_id
_entity_poly.type
_entity_poly.pdbx_seq_one_letter_code
_entity_poly.pdbx_strand_id
1 'polypeptide(L)'
;GGVRANGHCEVKPEMRCVWTVAYERTLQMPVYGDDFIMIQPPVNRQLEGTASWINMLAGIDMVTPKGWQTPVVSAPSMKSRKD
;
A
#
# COMPACT_ATOMS: atom_id res chain seq x y z
N GLY A 1 11.01 -2.19 9.79
CA GLY A 1 12.13 -3.09 9.46
C GLY A 1 12.00 -3.52 8.03
N GLY A 2 13.09 -3.48 7.29
CA GLY A 2 13.19 -3.84 5.88
C GLY A 2 13.33 -5.34 5.63
N VAL A 3 13.65 -5.66 4.38
CA VAL A 3 13.86 -7.01 3.86
C VAL A 3 15.35 -7.22 3.61
N ARG A 4 15.91 -8.34 4.08
CA ARG A 4 17.30 -8.73 3.81
C ARG A 4 17.43 -9.33 2.41
N ALA A 5 18.64 -9.36 1.87
CA ALA A 5 18.93 -9.93 0.55
C ALA A 5 18.46 -11.39 0.38
N ASN A 6 18.36 -12.15 1.48
CA ASN A 6 17.87 -13.54 1.50
C ASN A 6 16.35 -13.65 1.74
N GLY A 7 15.58 -12.57 1.61
CA GLY A 7 14.12 -12.56 1.79
C GLY A 7 13.63 -12.65 3.24
N HIS A 8 14.52 -12.56 4.23
CA HIS A 8 14.15 -12.58 5.65
C HIS A 8 13.98 -11.18 6.24
N CYS A 9 13.24 -11.08 7.34
CA CYS A 9 13.00 -9.81 8.04
C CYS A 9 14.30 -9.21 8.61
N GLU A 10 14.45 -7.89 8.52
CA GLU A 10 15.55 -7.17 9.16
C GLU A 10 15.58 -7.39 10.68
N VAL A 11 14.41 -7.26 11.33
CA VAL A 11 14.25 -7.29 12.80
C VAL A 11 14.19 -8.71 13.37
N LYS A 12 13.67 -9.67 12.59
CA LYS A 12 13.52 -11.09 12.97
C LYS A 12 14.19 -11.97 11.90
N PRO A 13 15.53 -12.13 11.96
CA PRO A 13 16.35 -12.79 10.95
C PRO A 13 15.87 -14.17 10.50
N GLU A 14 15.29 -14.93 11.42
CA GLU A 14 14.83 -16.30 11.27
C GLU A 14 13.47 -16.41 10.57
N MET A 15 12.76 -15.29 10.40
CA MET A 15 11.42 -15.25 9.81
C MET A 15 11.49 -14.69 8.38
N ARG A 16 10.82 -15.37 7.43
CA ARG A 16 10.55 -14.83 6.09
C ARG A 16 9.82 -13.50 6.19
N CYS A 17 10.28 -12.49 5.46
CA CYS A 17 9.67 -11.18 5.57
C CYS A 17 8.25 -11.18 5.02
N VAL A 18 7.30 -10.61 5.78
CA VAL A 18 5.91 -10.50 5.36
C VAL A 18 5.77 -9.78 4.01
N TRP A 19 6.63 -8.78 3.73
CA TRP A 19 6.65 -8.07 2.46
C TRP A 19 7.10 -8.95 1.29
N THR A 20 8.11 -9.81 1.48
CA THR A 20 8.53 -10.78 0.46
C THR A 20 7.42 -11.79 0.17
N VAL A 21 6.79 -12.31 1.22
CA VAL A 21 5.68 -13.27 1.09
C VAL A 21 4.49 -12.61 0.38
N ALA A 22 4.16 -11.36 0.71
CA ALA A 22 3.07 -10.63 0.08
C ALA A 22 3.34 -10.39 -1.42
N TYR A 23 4.55 -9.94 -1.78
CA TYR A 23 4.93 -9.75 -3.18
C TYR A 23 4.87 -11.05 -4.00
N GLU A 24 5.43 -12.15 -3.48
CA GLU A 24 5.37 -13.45 -4.18
C GLU A 24 3.92 -13.92 -4.42
N ARG A 25 3.02 -13.62 -3.48
CA ARG A 25 1.60 -13.94 -3.62
C ARG A 25 0.91 -13.10 -4.67
N THR A 26 1.30 -11.84 -4.86
CA THR A 26 0.66 -10.97 -5.87
C THR A 26 0.93 -11.47 -7.28
N LEU A 27 2.08 -12.11 -7.52
CA LEU A 27 2.41 -12.77 -8.80
C LEU A 27 1.45 -13.92 -9.16
N GLN A 28 0.71 -14.45 -8.18
CA GLN A 28 -0.27 -15.52 -8.37
C GLN A 28 -1.71 -14.99 -8.35
N MET A 29 -1.92 -13.70 -8.10
CA MET A 29 -3.26 -13.10 -8.05
C MET A 29 -3.74 -12.77 -9.48
N PRO A 30 -4.89 -13.34 -9.91
CA PRO A 30 -5.41 -13.07 -11.25
C PRO A 30 -5.96 -11.65 -11.42
N VAL A 31 -6.32 -11.00 -10.31
CA VAL A 31 -6.87 -9.64 -10.29
C VAL A 31 -6.22 -8.87 -9.15
N TYR A 32 -5.93 -7.59 -9.39
CA TYR A 32 -5.33 -6.66 -8.42
C TYR A 32 -3.91 -7.00 -7.93
N GLY A 33 -3.21 -7.97 -8.53
CA GLY A 33 -1.81 -8.26 -8.18
C GLY A 33 -0.89 -7.06 -8.43
N ASP A 34 -1.14 -6.34 -9.53
CA ASP A 34 -0.40 -5.12 -9.92
C ASP A 34 -0.65 -3.95 -8.96
N ASP A 35 -1.76 -3.94 -8.23
CA ASP A 35 -2.10 -2.86 -7.29
C ASP A 35 -1.16 -2.84 -6.07
N PHE A 36 -0.39 -3.91 -5.84
CA PHE A 36 0.56 -4.00 -4.74
C PHE A 36 1.63 -2.90 -4.74
N ILE A 37 2.00 -2.39 -5.92
CA ILE A 37 2.99 -1.30 -6.03
C ILE A 37 2.40 0.09 -5.78
N MET A 38 1.09 0.19 -5.54
CA MET A 38 0.45 1.46 -5.20
C MET A 38 0.82 1.90 -3.78
N ILE A 39 1.76 2.83 -3.70
CA ILE A 39 2.20 3.41 -2.44
C ILE A 39 1.13 4.39 -1.93
N GLN A 40 0.58 4.10 -0.76
CA GLN A 40 -0.35 4.98 -0.07
C GLN A 40 0.35 6.25 0.43
N PRO A 41 -0.35 7.39 0.50
CA PRO A 41 0.17 8.60 1.12
C PRO A 41 0.59 8.40 2.58
N PRO A 42 1.43 9.30 3.13
CA PRO A 42 1.79 9.28 4.55
C PRO A 42 0.55 9.28 5.43
N VAL A 43 0.60 8.50 6.51
CA VAL A 43 -0.48 8.46 7.50
C VAL A 43 -0.71 9.85 8.07
N ASN A 44 -1.91 10.38 7.85
CA ASN A 44 -2.35 11.62 8.49
C ASN A 44 -2.86 11.33 9.91
N ARG A 45 -2.01 11.57 10.92
CA ARG A 45 -2.34 11.34 12.34
C ARG A 45 -3.45 12.25 12.88
N GLN A 46 -3.81 13.32 12.17
CA GLN A 46 -4.93 14.18 12.57
C GLN A 46 -6.29 13.48 12.38
N LEU A 47 -6.35 12.41 11.59
CA LEU A 47 -7.55 11.61 11.34
C LEU A 47 -7.73 10.47 12.37
N GLU A 48 -6.88 10.37 13.38
CA GLU A 48 -7.01 9.35 14.42
C GLU A 48 -8.37 9.44 15.13
N GLY A 49 -9.01 8.28 15.33
CA GLY A 49 -10.35 8.20 15.91
C GLY A 49 -11.51 8.46 14.94
N THR A 50 -11.24 8.79 13.67
CA THR A 50 -12.26 8.93 12.62
C THR A 50 -12.42 7.66 11.78
N ALA A 51 -13.54 7.52 11.06
CA ALA A 51 -13.81 6.34 10.24
C ALA A 51 -13.00 6.37 8.92
N SER A 52 -12.20 5.32 8.68
CA SER A 52 -11.34 5.20 7.49
C SER A 52 -12.12 5.30 6.17
N TRP A 53 -13.28 4.65 6.08
CA TRP A 53 -14.12 4.70 4.87
C TRP A 53 -14.64 6.11 4.57
N ILE A 54 -14.96 6.90 5.60
CA ILE A 54 -15.41 8.28 5.39
C ILE A 54 -14.24 9.13 4.87
N ASN A 55 -13.05 8.96 5.43
CA ASN A 55 -11.85 9.69 4.99
C ASN A 55 -11.49 9.36 3.54
N MET A 56 -11.57 8.08 3.17
CA MET A 56 -11.35 7.60 1.80
C MET A 56 -12.36 8.19 0.82
N LEU A 57 -13.65 8.16 1.17
CA LEU A 57 -14.71 8.73 0.32
C LEU A 57 -14.59 10.24 0.17
N ALA A 58 -14.14 10.94 1.22
CA ALA A 58 -13.87 12.37 1.19
C ALA A 58 -12.51 12.71 0.54
N GLY A 59 -11.66 11.72 0.26
CA GLY A 59 -10.32 11.88 -0.33
C GLY A 59 -9.29 12.54 0.59
N ILE A 60 -9.56 12.66 1.89
CA ILE A 60 -8.70 13.39 2.85
C ILE A 60 -7.47 12.56 3.21
N ASP A 61 -7.58 11.23 3.17
CA ASP A 61 -6.47 10.29 3.36
C ASP A 61 -5.54 10.20 2.14
N MET A 62 -5.95 10.75 1.00
CA MET A 62 -5.16 10.79 -0.23
C MET A 62 -4.26 12.04 -0.34
N VAL A 63 -4.38 12.99 0.59
CA VAL A 63 -3.63 14.25 0.56
C VAL A 63 -2.20 14.05 1.05
N THR A 64 -1.23 14.43 0.23
CA THR A 64 0.19 14.42 0.61
C THR A 64 0.65 15.80 1.10
N PRO A 65 1.49 15.87 2.16
CA PRO A 65 2.01 17.14 2.65
C PRO A 65 3.03 17.76 1.68
N LYS A 66 3.19 19.08 1.75
CA LYS A 66 4.16 19.83 0.93
C LYS A 66 5.56 19.23 1.09
N GLY A 67 6.20 18.90 -0.03
CA GLY A 67 7.55 18.32 -0.06
C GLY A 67 7.56 16.78 -0.09
N TRP A 68 6.40 16.12 0.01
CA TRP A 68 6.30 14.70 -0.26
C TRP A 68 6.32 14.44 -1.77
N GLN A 69 7.23 13.58 -2.23
CA GLN A 69 7.23 13.14 -3.63
C GLN A 69 6.10 12.13 -3.79
N THR A 70 5.09 12.46 -4.59
CA THR A 70 4.11 11.47 -5.02
C THR A 70 4.80 10.53 -6.00
N PRO A 71 4.95 9.23 -5.70
CA PRO A 71 5.30 8.29 -6.75
C PRO A 71 4.20 8.38 -7.79
N VAL A 72 4.58 8.49 -9.06
CA VAL A 72 3.66 8.59 -10.19
C VAL A 72 3.03 7.22 -10.40
N VAL A 73 2.12 6.82 -9.51
CA VAL A 73 1.28 5.66 -9.72
C VAL A 73 -0.08 6.22 -10.09
N SER A 74 -0.39 6.13 -11.37
CA SER A 74 -1.70 6.45 -11.91
C SER A 74 -2.76 5.88 -10.99
N ALA A 75 -3.69 6.73 -10.53
CA ALA A 75 -4.85 6.30 -9.77
C ALA A 75 -5.43 5.04 -10.42
N PRO A 76 -5.82 4.01 -9.64
CA PRO A 76 -6.36 2.80 -10.21
C PRO A 76 -7.51 3.22 -11.13
N SER A 77 -7.40 2.86 -12.41
CA SER A 77 -8.53 2.95 -13.32
C SER A 77 -9.64 2.21 -12.60
N MET A 78 -10.66 2.93 -12.18
CA MET A 78 -11.87 2.38 -11.58
C MET A 78 -12.50 1.53 -12.68
N LYS A 79 -12.00 0.29 -12.86
CA LYS A 79 -12.51 -0.64 -13.85
C LYS A 79 -13.95 -0.86 -13.43
N SER A 80 -14.86 -0.29 -14.24
CA SER A 80 -16.29 -0.46 -14.13
C SER A 80 -16.57 -1.90 -13.74
N ARG A 81 -17.17 -2.06 -12.56
CA ARG A 81 -17.88 -3.27 -12.18
C ARG A 81 -18.81 -3.60 -13.36
N LYS A 82 -18.46 -4.62 -14.13
CA LYS A 82 -19.46 -5.38 -14.88
C LYS A 82 -19.95 -6.42 -13.89
N ASP A 83 -21.15 -6.14 -13.38
CA ASP A 83 -22.18 -7.01 -12.79
C ASP A 83 -21.74 -8.40 -12.30
#